data_AF-A0A4S8LZM8-F1
#
_entry.id   AF-A0A4S8LZM8-F1
#
_cell.length_a   1.000
_cell.length_b   1.000
_cell.length_c   1.000
_cell.angle_alpha   90.00
_cell.angle_beta   90.00
_cell.angle_gamma   90.00
#
_symmetry.space_group_name_H-M   'P 1'
#
loop_
_entity.id
_entity.type
_entity.pdbx_description
1 polymer ?
#
loop_
_entity_poly.entity_id
_entity_poly.type
_entity_poly.pdbx_seq_one_letter_code
_entity_poly.pdbx_strand_id
1 'polypeptide(L)'
;VFLDETGMKGVNSFQDYKPVDNVVAEAYKKGTDPGPSGKKQYHLYSREGWRTSRWNQVVVNFATKIMTLQQSYRIPGECLADDAIKVLLYDNIKQAQVSWNKPRVHSSGVRYETQEEAHAHAREQESSRAANLWSNTRKAQKYKRRLECLDEILGRSLPTPSQCKWELTRQIVSHLGREGQSSEDTDINNVVLPLTSTIPYYCHCGINAMLEELDRECLNLQQKHALAKGK
;
A
#
# COMPACT_ATOMS: atom_id res chain seq x y z
N VAL A 1 24.69 -7.69 1.51
CA VAL A 1 25.26 -7.39 0.18
C VAL A 1 24.46 -6.32 -0.55
N PHE A 2 23.25 -6.57 -1.08
CA PHE A 2 22.48 -5.52 -1.79
C PHE A 2 22.24 -4.28 -0.91
N LEU A 3 21.64 -4.46 0.28
CA LEU A 3 21.34 -3.35 1.20
C LEU A 3 22.60 -2.60 1.67
N ASP A 4 23.68 -3.33 1.96
CA ASP A 4 24.95 -2.74 2.40
C ASP A 4 25.64 -1.93 1.30
N GLU A 5 25.62 -2.43 0.06
CA GLU A 5 26.24 -1.77 -1.10
C GLU A 5 25.43 -0.58 -1.61
N THR A 6 24.10 -0.61 -1.47
CA THR A 6 23.22 0.48 -1.89
C THR A 6 22.93 1.50 -0.79
N GLY A 7 23.38 1.22 0.45
CA GLY A 7 23.10 2.04 1.64
C GLY A 7 21.63 2.06 2.07
N MET A 8 20.81 1.16 1.53
CA MET A 8 19.37 1.11 1.80
C MET A 8 19.09 0.36 3.11
N LYS A 9 18.21 0.91 3.96
CA LYS A 9 17.79 0.26 5.22
C LYS A 9 16.80 -0.91 5.01
N GLY A 10 16.23 -1.02 3.81
CA GLY A 10 15.32 -2.08 3.40
C GLY A 10 15.14 -2.05 1.88
N VAL A 11 14.68 -3.14 1.27
CA VAL A 11 14.61 -3.29 -0.20
C VAL A 11 13.68 -2.27 -0.86
N ASN A 12 12.73 -1.72 -0.09
CA ASN A 12 11.80 -0.70 -0.53
C ASN A 12 12.18 0.72 -0.06
N SER A 13 13.27 0.86 0.70
CA SER A 13 13.70 2.12 1.31
C SER A 13 14.69 2.85 0.40
N PHE A 14 14.17 3.44 -0.67
CA PHE A 14 14.96 4.17 -1.68
C PHE A 14 15.34 5.59 -1.25
N GLN A 15 15.02 6.01 -0.03
CA GLN A 15 15.26 7.38 0.44
C GLN A 15 16.76 7.74 0.43
N ASP A 16 17.62 6.80 0.81
CA ASP A 16 19.08 6.99 0.86
C ASP A 16 19.79 6.47 -0.41
N TYR A 17 19.02 6.00 -1.40
CA TYR A 17 19.56 5.34 -2.58
C TYR A 17 20.22 6.32 -3.54
N LYS A 18 21.48 6.05 -3.90
CA LYS A 18 22.25 6.86 -4.86
C LYS A 18 22.28 6.18 -6.23
N PRO A 19 21.63 6.74 -7.27
CA PRO A 19 21.70 6.18 -8.61
C PRO A 19 23.11 6.30 -9.20
N VAL A 20 23.38 5.50 -10.23
CA VAL A 20 24.66 5.60 -10.95
C VAL A 20 24.73 6.92 -11.73
N ASP A 21 25.95 7.47 -11.86
CA ASP A 21 26.20 8.64 -12.69
C ASP A 21 25.81 8.38 -14.16
N ASN A 22 25.20 9.38 -14.79
CA ASN A 22 24.83 9.38 -16.19
C ASN A 22 26.03 9.13 -17.10
N VAL A 23 27.19 9.72 -16.79
CA VAL A 23 28.41 9.55 -17.62
C VAL A 23 28.82 8.08 -17.68
N VAL A 24 28.67 7.37 -16.58
CA VAL A 24 29.01 5.94 -16.47
C VAL A 24 28.01 5.08 -17.23
N ALA A 25 26.71 5.33 -17.05
CA ALA A 25 25.67 4.58 -17.77
C ALA A 25 25.75 4.79 -19.30
N GLU A 26 26.05 6.01 -19.75
CA GLU A 26 26.24 6.32 -21.17
C GLU A 26 27.55 5.73 -21.73
N ALA A 27 28.63 5.70 -20.93
CA ALA A 27 29.87 5.03 -21.32
C ALA A 27 29.66 3.52 -21.53
N TYR A 28 28.86 2.88 -20.68
CA TYR A 28 28.50 1.46 -20.86
C TYR A 28 27.67 1.24 -22.13
N LYS A 29 26.71 2.12 -22.41
CA LYS A 29 25.93 2.09 -23.66
C LYS A 29 26.83 2.18 -24.90
N LYS A 30 27.92 2.96 -24.81
CA LYS A 30 28.94 3.13 -25.87
C LYS A 30 30.03 2.04 -25.86
N GLY A 31 29.98 1.10 -24.92
CA GLY A 31 30.95 0.00 -24.80
C GLY A 31 32.30 0.39 -24.19
N THR A 32 32.41 1.59 -23.61
CA THR A 32 33.66 2.11 -23.02
C THR A 32 33.75 1.92 -21.51
N ASP A 33 32.66 1.53 -20.84
CA ASP A 33 32.63 1.13 -19.44
C ASP A 33 32.30 -0.37 -19.33
N PRO A 34 32.88 -1.12 -18.37
CA PRO A 34 32.63 -2.56 -18.21
C PRO A 34 31.18 -2.89 -17.76
N GLY A 35 30.41 -1.89 -17.33
CA GLY A 35 29.01 -2.05 -16.92
C GLY A 35 28.83 -2.27 -15.42
N PRO A 36 27.62 -2.66 -14.98
CA PRO A 36 27.28 -2.77 -13.57
C PRO A 36 28.05 -3.92 -12.90
N SER A 37 29.20 -3.59 -12.29
CA SER A 37 30.10 -4.53 -11.64
C SER A 37 30.68 -3.95 -10.34
N GLY A 38 31.10 -4.84 -9.43
CA GLY A 38 31.59 -4.47 -8.11
C GLY A 38 30.59 -3.59 -7.34
N LYS A 39 31.06 -2.47 -6.79
CA LYS A 39 30.22 -1.51 -6.04
C LYS A 39 29.10 -0.88 -6.88
N LYS A 40 29.14 -0.95 -8.21
CA LYS A 40 28.11 -0.40 -9.11
C LYS A 40 27.06 -1.42 -9.54
N GLN A 41 27.21 -2.67 -9.14
CA GLN A 41 26.39 -3.80 -9.60
C GLN A 41 24.89 -3.62 -9.29
N TYR A 42 24.57 -2.90 -8.22
CA TYR A 42 23.21 -2.67 -7.74
C TYR A 42 22.73 -1.22 -7.92
N HIS A 43 23.52 -0.38 -8.58
CA HIS A 43 23.20 1.03 -8.82
C HIS A 43 22.44 1.20 -10.13
N LEU A 44 21.25 1.79 -10.06
CA LEU A 44 20.30 1.95 -11.14
C LEU A 44 20.53 3.29 -11.85
N TYR A 45 20.25 3.30 -13.14
CA TYR A 45 20.20 4.49 -13.96
C TYR A 45 18.79 5.09 -13.92
N SER A 46 18.68 6.38 -13.61
CA SER A 46 17.36 6.99 -13.33
C SER A 46 16.85 7.97 -14.39
N ARG A 47 17.59 8.26 -15.48
CA ARG A 47 17.21 9.29 -16.47
C ARG A 47 16.19 8.79 -17.52
N GLU A 48 15.97 9.59 -18.55
CA GLU A 48 15.07 9.24 -19.65
C GLU A 48 15.50 7.92 -20.31
N GLY A 49 14.52 7.09 -20.70
CA GLY A 49 14.80 5.75 -21.25
C GLY A 49 15.33 4.75 -20.21
N TRP A 50 15.24 5.02 -18.91
CA TRP A 50 15.74 4.11 -17.87
C TRP A 50 15.21 2.69 -17.96
N ARG A 51 13.93 2.51 -18.31
CA ARG A 51 13.32 1.17 -18.41
C ARG A 51 13.94 0.34 -19.53
N THR A 52 14.32 0.99 -20.63
CA THR A 52 14.92 0.37 -21.82
C THR A 52 16.45 0.45 -21.82
N SER A 53 17.06 1.07 -20.80
CA SER A 53 18.51 1.17 -20.66
C SER A 53 19.13 -0.22 -20.48
N ARG A 54 20.15 -0.50 -21.30
CA ARG A 54 20.96 -1.72 -21.19
C ARG A 54 21.59 -1.87 -19.81
N TRP A 55 21.91 -0.76 -19.14
CA TRP A 55 22.42 -0.75 -17.76
C TRP A 55 21.40 -1.36 -16.79
N ASN A 56 20.17 -0.84 -16.79
CA ASN A 56 19.14 -1.28 -15.86
C ASN A 56 18.65 -2.70 -16.13
N GLN A 57 18.62 -3.14 -17.37
CA GLN A 57 18.31 -4.53 -17.69
C GLN A 57 19.30 -5.49 -17.02
N VAL A 58 20.59 -5.15 -17.01
CA VAL A 58 21.62 -5.95 -16.34
C VAL A 58 21.47 -5.90 -14.81
N VAL A 59 21.23 -4.71 -14.23
CA VAL A 59 21.01 -4.55 -12.77
C VAL A 59 19.78 -5.32 -12.29
N VAL A 60 18.65 -5.26 -13.01
CA VAL A 60 17.42 -5.99 -12.68
C VAL A 60 17.62 -7.51 -12.78
N ASN A 61 18.43 -7.97 -13.74
CA ASN A 61 18.81 -9.39 -13.84
C ASN A 61 19.73 -9.85 -12.70
N PHE A 62 20.52 -8.95 -12.08
CA PHE A 62 21.24 -9.26 -10.85
C PHE A 62 20.33 -9.29 -9.62
N ALA A 63 19.37 -8.37 -9.53
CA ALA A 63 18.43 -8.30 -8.41
C ALA A 63 17.52 -9.54 -8.35
N THR A 64 17.05 -10.05 -9.50
CA THR A 64 16.29 -11.30 -9.57
C THR A 64 17.08 -12.51 -9.05
N LYS A 65 18.38 -12.60 -9.33
CA LYS A 65 19.29 -13.63 -8.77
C LYS A 65 19.48 -13.52 -7.25
N ILE A 66 19.38 -12.31 -6.68
CA ILE A 66 19.39 -12.13 -5.22
C ILE A 66 18.06 -12.58 -4.61
N MET A 67 16.94 -12.41 -5.32
CA MET A 67 15.64 -12.86 -4.85
C MET A 67 15.47 -14.37 -4.93
N THR A 68 16.18 -15.09 -5.81
CA THR A 68 16.30 -16.56 -5.73
C THR A 68 17.02 -17.05 -4.45
N LEU A 69 17.66 -16.16 -3.69
CA LEU A 69 18.17 -16.43 -2.34
C LEU A 69 17.12 -16.11 -1.24
N GLN A 70 15.83 -15.99 -1.59
CA GLN A 70 14.72 -15.65 -0.68
C GLN A 70 14.69 -16.52 0.59
N GLN A 71 15.00 -17.81 0.47
CA GLN A 71 15.04 -18.75 1.60
C GLN A 71 16.10 -18.35 2.65
N SER A 72 17.25 -17.85 2.23
CA SER A 72 18.28 -17.33 3.13
C SER A 72 17.91 -16.00 3.80
N TYR A 73 16.98 -15.24 3.24
CA TYR A 73 16.52 -13.95 3.77
C TYR A 73 15.22 -14.04 4.60
N ARG A 74 14.70 -15.25 4.86
CA ARG A 74 13.52 -15.51 5.72
C ARG A 74 12.29 -14.68 5.36
N ILE A 75 12.05 -14.41 4.08
CA ILE A 75 10.81 -13.75 3.64
C ILE A 75 9.70 -14.82 3.61
N PRO A 76 8.66 -14.73 4.47
CA PRO A 76 7.60 -15.74 4.52
C PRO A 76 6.68 -15.65 3.30
N GLY A 77 6.31 -16.80 2.72
CA GLY A 77 5.42 -16.92 1.56
C GLY A 77 6.06 -17.66 0.38
N GLU A 78 5.25 -18.02 -0.61
CA GLU A 78 5.76 -18.55 -1.88
C GLU A 78 6.57 -17.46 -2.61
N CYS A 79 7.68 -17.87 -3.25
CA CYS A 79 8.45 -16.95 -4.09
C CYS A 79 7.56 -16.41 -5.20
N LEU A 80 7.54 -15.08 -5.35
CA LEU A 80 6.88 -14.45 -6.50
C LEU A 80 7.55 -14.93 -7.79
N ALA A 81 6.77 -15.09 -8.86
CA ALA A 81 7.31 -15.39 -10.18
C ALA A 81 8.31 -14.29 -10.61
N ASP A 82 9.37 -14.68 -11.33
CA ASP A 82 10.44 -13.77 -11.78
C ASP A 82 9.91 -12.51 -12.47
N ASP A 83 8.83 -12.63 -13.25
CA ASP A 83 8.23 -11.50 -13.94
C ASP A 83 7.49 -10.55 -12.99
N ALA A 84 6.84 -11.08 -11.94
CA ALA A 84 6.23 -10.26 -10.89
C ALA A 84 7.30 -9.50 -10.09
N ILE A 85 8.43 -10.15 -9.80
CA ILE A 85 9.59 -9.52 -9.15
C ILE A 85 10.15 -8.38 -10.01
N LYS A 86 10.36 -8.62 -11.31
CA LYS A 86 10.84 -7.59 -12.24
C LYS A 86 9.88 -6.40 -12.27
N VAL A 87 8.58 -6.64 -12.33
CA VAL A 87 7.55 -5.58 -12.31
C VAL A 87 7.64 -4.77 -11.02
N LEU A 88 7.75 -5.40 -9.86
CA LEU A 88 7.91 -4.72 -8.57
C LEU A 88 9.20 -3.88 -8.51
N LEU A 89 10.32 -4.42 -9.02
CA LEU A 89 11.58 -3.69 -9.13
C LEU A 89 11.43 -2.48 -10.05
N TYR A 90 10.80 -2.63 -11.22
CA TYR A 90 10.52 -1.51 -12.11
C TYR A 90 9.64 -0.45 -11.46
N ASP A 91 8.60 -0.83 -10.72
CA ASP A 91 7.74 0.11 -10.00
C ASP A 91 8.49 0.87 -8.90
N ASN A 92 9.39 0.18 -8.18
CA ASN A 92 10.27 0.78 -7.19
C ASN A 92 11.28 1.74 -7.82
N ILE A 93 11.88 1.39 -8.97
CA ILE A 93 12.76 2.28 -9.72
C ILE A 93 11.99 3.51 -10.21
N LYS A 94 10.75 3.33 -10.67
CA LYS A 94 9.89 4.44 -11.08
C LYS A 94 9.57 5.35 -9.91
N GLN A 95 9.31 4.81 -8.71
CA GLN A 95 9.13 5.61 -7.49
C GLN A 95 10.39 6.40 -7.14
N ALA A 96 11.56 5.75 -7.15
CA ALA A 96 12.85 6.41 -6.95
C ALA A 96 13.11 7.47 -8.03
N GLN A 97 12.70 7.23 -9.27
CA GLN A 97 12.77 8.25 -10.32
C GLN A 97 11.82 9.41 -10.02
N VAL A 98 10.59 9.16 -9.60
CA VAL A 98 9.64 10.24 -9.29
C VAL A 98 10.14 11.09 -8.13
N SER A 99 10.85 10.50 -7.15
CA SER A 99 11.49 11.26 -6.07
C SER A 99 12.75 12.02 -6.51
N TRP A 100 13.53 11.49 -7.47
CA TRP A 100 14.81 12.09 -7.91
C TRP A 100 14.72 13.04 -9.11
N ASN A 101 13.77 12.84 -10.03
CA ASN A 101 13.97 13.24 -11.43
C ASN A 101 13.08 14.40 -11.91
N LYS A 102 12.45 15.13 -10.99
CA LYS A 102 11.88 16.43 -11.33
C LYS A 102 12.32 17.44 -10.28
N PRO A 103 13.08 18.48 -10.65
CA PRO A 103 13.10 19.71 -9.88
C PRO A 103 11.65 20.20 -9.82
N ARG A 104 10.95 19.86 -8.75
CA ARG A 104 9.64 20.45 -8.48
C ARG A 104 9.88 21.89 -8.15
N VAL A 105 9.10 22.78 -8.76
CA VAL A 105 9.13 24.19 -8.38
C VAL A 105 8.59 24.25 -6.95
N HIS A 106 9.40 24.78 -6.04
CA HIS A 106 9.04 25.01 -4.65
C HIS A 106 7.73 25.81 -4.59
N SER A 107 6.94 25.66 -3.53
CA SER A 107 5.62 26.31 -3.38
C SER A 107 5.61 27.82 -3.62
N SER A 108 6.77 28.48 -3.46
CA SER A 108 6.98 29.90 -3.76
C SER A 108 7.04 30.24 -5.25
N GLY A 109 7.18 29.27 -6.16
CA GLY A 109 7.28 29.50 -7.61
C GLY A 109 8.65 29.97 -8.12
N VAL A 110 9.56 30.37 -7.22
CA VAL A 110 10.79 31.11 -7.57
C VAL A 110 12.03 30.22 -7.68
N ARG A 111 12.02 29.06 -7.03
CA ARG A 111 13.14 28.13 -7.00
C ARG A 111 12.67 26.71 -7.12
N TYR A 112 13.59 25.80 -7.42
CA TYR A 112 13.32 24.38 -7.27
C TYR A 112 13.41 23.96 -5.80
N GLU A 113 12.69 22.90 -5.46
CA GLU A 113 12.79 22.24 -4.16
C GLU A 113 14.23 21.79 -3.91
N THR A 114 14.71 21.96 -2.68
CA THR A 114 16.01 21.41 -2.26
C THR A 114 15.91 19.89 -2.10
N GLN A 115 17.06 19.25 -1.97
CA GLN A 115 17.12 17.81 -1.75
C GLN A 115 16.39 17.40 -0.45
N GLU A 116 16.51 18.19 0.62
CA GLU A 116 15.81 17.95 1.88
C GLU A 116 14.29 18.04 1.75
N GLU A 117 13.79 18.98 0.94
CA GLU A 117 12.36 19.18 0.68
C GLU A 117 11.78 18.01 -0.13
N ALA A 118 12.48 17.56 -1.18
CA ALA A 118 12.10 16.38 -1.95
C ALA A 118 12.07 15.11 -1.08
N HIS A 119 13.04 14.96 -0.17
CA HIS A 119 13.08 13.85 0.80
C HIS A 119 11.92 13.90 1.79
N ALA A 120 11.60 15.07 2.32
CA ALA A 120 10.47 15.24 3.23
C ALA A 120 9.15 14.87 2.54
N HIS A 121 8.95 15.33 1.31
CA HIS A 121 7.77 15.00 0.51
C HIS A 121 7.69 13.49 0.17
N ALA A 122 8.82 12.83 -0.14
CA ALA A 122 8.82 11.39 -0.39
C ALA A 122 8.37 10.60 0.85
N ARG A 123 8.81 10.99 2.05
CA ARG A 123 8.35 10.41 3.32
C ARG A 123 6.86 10.64 3.56
N GLU A 124 6.36 11.83 3.25
CA GLU A 124 4.95 12.17 3.38
C GLU A 124 4.07 11.35 2.42
N GLN A 125 4.52 11.15 1.19
CA GLN A 125 3.84 10.31 0.20
C GLN A 125 3.81 8.84 0.63
N GLU A 126 4.91 8.32 1.19
CA GLU A 126 4.98 6.97 1.72
C GLU A 126 4.04 6.79 2.92
N SER A 127 4.03 7.75 3.85
CA SER A 127 3.10 7.78 4.99
C SER A 127 1.64 7.80 4.52
N SER A 128 1.31 8.68 3.57
CA SER A 128 -0.03 8.79 2.99
C SER A 128 -0.46 7.49 2.28
N ARG A 129 0.46 6.85 1.55
CA ARG A 129 0.20 5.55 0.91
C ARG A 129 -0.02 4.45 1.94
N ALA A 130 0.79 4.40 3.00
CA ALA A 130 0.62 3.43 4.08
C ALA A 130 -0.73 3.60 4.78
N ALA A 131 -1.13 4.85 5.08
CA ALA A 131 -2.44 5.18 5.63
C ALA A 131 -3.58 4.76 4.69
N ASN A 132 -3.47 5.04 3.39
CA ASN A 132 -4.46 4.62 2.39
C ASN A 132 -4.57 3.10 2.27
N LEU A 133 -3.44 2.39 2.24
CA LEU A 133 -3.41 0.93 2.19
C LEU A 133 -4.11 0.32 3.41
N TRP A 134 -3.82 0.85 4.59
CA TRP A 134 -4.42 0.42 5.84
C TRP A 134 -5.92 0.71 5.89
N SER A 135 -6.35 1.90 5.49
CA SER A 135 -7.76 2.28 5.34
C SER A 135 -8.49 1.32 4.40
N ASN A 136 -7.94 1.06 3.21
CA ASN A 136 -8.53 0.14 2.22
C ASN A 136 -8.64 -1.29 2.74
N THR A 137 -7.61 -1.77 3.44
CA THR A 137 -7.62 -3.11 4.05
C THR A 137 -8.74 -3.24 5.08
N ARG A 138 -8.91 -2.22 5.94
CA ARG A 138 -9.97 -2.18 6.95
C ARG A 138 -11.36 -2.11 6.31
N LYS A 139 -11.56 -1.25 5.32
CA LYS A 139 -12.82 -1.17 4.56
C LYS A 139 -13.19 -2.53 3.95
N ALA A 140 -12.21 -3.23 3.36
CA ALA A 140 -12.41 -4.56 2.80
C ALA A 140 -12.80 -5.59 3.87
N GLN A 141 -12.15 -5.57 5.05
CA GLN A 141 -12.50 -6.44 6.17
C GLN A 141 -13.89 -6.14 6.73
N LYS A 142 -14.25 -4.86 6.89
CA LYS A 142 -15.57 -4.43 7.38
C LYS A 142 -16.68 -4.85 6.42
N TYR A 143 -16.47 -4.65 5.12
CA TYR A 143 -17.38 -5.12 4.07
C TYR A 143 -17.63 -6.62 4.17
N LYS A 144 -16.55 -7.42 4.23
CA LYS A 144 -16.64 -8.87 4.34
C LYS A 144 -17.39 -9.31 5.61
N ARG A 145 -17.04 -8.74 6.76
CA ARG A 145 -17.70 -9.02 8.04
C ARG A 145 -19.21 -8.74 8.00
N ARG A 146 -19.61 -7.61 7.41
CA ARG A 146 -21.03 -7.23 7.27
C ARG A 146 -21.78 -8.22 6.40
N LEU A 147 -21.21 -8.67 5.29
CA LEU A 147 -21.84 -9.69 4.44
C LEU A 147 -22.00 -11.03 5.17
N GLU A 148 -20.95 -11.53 5.83
CA GLU A 148 -21.00 -12.79 6.58
C GLU A 148 -22.05 -12.74 7.71
N CYS A 149 -22.10 -11.62 8.41
CA CYS A 149 -23.08 -11.37 9.46
C CYS A 149 -24.52 -11.30 8.92
N LEU A 150 -24.74 -10.64 7.78
CA LEU A 150 -26.04 -10.61 7.11
C LEU A 150 -26.47 -12.00 6.63
N ASP A 151 -25.55 -12.82 6.13
CA ASP A 151 -25.82 -14.22 5.78
C ASP A 151 -26.28 -15.01 7.00
N GLU A 152 -25.65 -14.81 8.16
CA GLU A 152 -26.06 -15.47 9.42
C GLU A 152 -27.42 -14.97 9.92
N ILE A 153 -27.69 -13.66 9.86
CA ILE A 153 -28.96 -13.08 10.28
C ILE A 153 -30.10 -13.60 9.40
N LEU A 154 -29.93 -13.55 8.07
CA LEU A 154 -30.93 -14.01 7.10
C LEU A 154 -31.10 -15.54 7.10
N GLY A 155 -30.09 -16.30 7.56
CA GLY A 155 -30.20 -17.74 7.77
C GLY A 155 -31.08 -18.14 8.96
N ARG A 156 -31.53 -17.19 9.79
CA ARG A 156 -32.41 -17.45 10.95
C ARG A 156 -33.87 -17.33 10.55
N SER A 157 -34.73 -18.07 11.27
CA SER A 157 -36.17 -17.86 11.19
C SER A 157 -36.53 -16.49 11.79
N LEU A 158 -36.81 -15.52 10.94
CA LEU A 158 -37.16 -14.14 11.31
C LEU A 158 -38.61 -13.83 10.93
N PRO A 159 -39.28 -12.91 11.65
CA PRO A 159 -40.54 -12.33 11.20
C PRO A 159 -40.37 -11.62 9.85
N THR A 160 -41.38 -11.68 8.97
CA THR A 160 -41.35 -11.10 7.61
C THR A 160 -40.87 -9.63 7.57
N PRO A 161 -41.32 -8.72 8.46
CA PRO A 161 -40.84 -7.33 8.45
C PRO A 161 -39.34 -7.21 8.73
N SER A 162 -38.81 -8.04 9.63
CA SER A 162 -37.38 -8.07 9.95
C SER A 162 -36.57 -8.67 8.81
N GLN A 163 -37.09 -9.70 8.16
CA GLN A 163 -36.46 -10.31 6.99
C GLN A 163 -36.30 -9.29 5.84
N CYS A 164 -37.37 -8.57 5.46
CA CYS A 164 -37.29 -7.56 4.40
C CYS A 164 -36.30 -6.45 4.72
N LYS A 165 -36.21 -6.03 5.99
CA LYS A 165 -35.21 -5.05 6.43
C LYS A 165 -33.78 -5.52 6.20
N TRP A 166 -33.46 -6.75 6.60
CA TRP A 166 -32.10 -7.29 6.45
C TRP A 166 -31.76 -7.61 4.99
N GLU A 167 -32.73 -7.99 4.18
CA GLU A 167 -32.57 -8.13 2.73
C GLU A 167 -32.26 -6.79 2.05
N LEU A 168 -32.99 -5.72 2.40
CA LEU A 168 -32.69 -4.36 1.94
C LEU A 168 -31.29 -3.91 2.38
N THR A 169 -30.94 -4.18 3.65
CA THR A 169 -29.62 -3.86 4.19
C THR A 169 -28.52 -4.59 3.42
N ARG A 170 -28.73 -5.85 3.04
CA ARG A 170 -27.80 -6.62 2.20
C ARG A 170 -27.62 -6.01 0.82
N GLN A 171 -28.70 -5.59 0.17
CA GLN A 171 -28.62 -4.93 -1.13
C GLN A 171 -27.82 -3.63 -1.03
N ILE A 172 -28.08 -2.82 -0.01
CA ILE A 172 -27.35 -1.56 0.25
C ILE A 172 -25.87 -1.83 0.48
N VAL A 173 -25.52 -2.76 1.38
CA VAL A 173 -24.11 -3.10 1.67
C VAL A 173 -23.41 -3.60 0.39
N SER A 174 -24.08 -4.45 -0.40
CA SER A 174 -23.52 -4.98 -1.65
C SER A 174 -23.30 -3.88 -2.69
N HIS A 175 -24.23 -2.92 -2.79
CA HIS A 175 -24.13 -1.80 -3.71
C HIS A 175 -23.02 -0.81 -3.31
N LEU A 176 -22.91 -0.52 -2.02
CA LEU A 176 -21.86 0.34 -1.46
C LEU A 176 -20.46 -0.29 -1.62
N GLY A 177 -20.39 -1.62 -1.63
CA GLY A 177 -19.14 -2.36 -1.80
C GLY A 177 -18.10 -1.98 -0.74
N ARG A 178 -16.81 -2.11 -1.10
CA ARG A 178 -15.70 -1.77 -0.18
C ARG A 178 -15.59 -0.27 0.05
N GLU A 179 -15.78 0.53 -0.99
CA GLU A 179 -15.56 1.98 -0.92
C GLU A 179 -16.57 2.71 -0.05
N GLY A 180 -17.82 2.22 -0.01
CA GLY A 180 -18.87 2.74 0.86
C GLY A 180 -18.79 2.23 2.30
N GLN A 181 -17.75 1.47 2.68
CA GLN A 181 -17.47 1.20 4.07
C GLN A 181 -16.71 2.38 4.68
N SER A 182 -17.20 2.86 5.83
CA SER A 182 -16.43 3.80 6.62
C SER A 182 -15.17 3.13 7.18
N SER A 183 -14.06 3.87 7.15
CA SER A 183 -12.78 3.49 7.74
C SER A 183 -12.63 3.95 9.19
N GLU A 184 -13.65 4.59 9.77
CA GLU A 184 -13.62 5.33 11.04
C GLU A 184 -12.78 4.63 12.12
N ASP A 185 -11.62 5.24 12.39
CA ASP A 185 -10.95 5.16 13.68
C ASP A 185 -11.88 5.77 14.73
N THR A 186 -12.34 4.93 15.65
CA THR A 186 -12.66 5.35 17.01
C THR A 186 -11.92 4.41 17.95
N ASP A 187 -10.77 4.93 18.40
CA ASP A 187 -10.03 4.67 19.64
C ASP A 187 -10.02 3.27 20.24
N ILE A 188 -8.83 2.65 20.20
CA ILE A 188 -8.33 1.87 21.36
C ILE A 188 -6.89 2.26 21.75
N ASN A 189 -6.08 2.93 20.91
CA ASN A 189 -4.64 3.12 21.23
C ASN A 189 -4.05 4.53 21.12
N ASN A 190 -4.83 5.61 20.93
CA ASN A 190 -4.29 6.98 20.94
C ASN A 190 -4.86 7.78 22.11
N VAL A 191 -4.01 8.02 23.13
CA VAL A 191 -4.29 8.77 24.36
C VAL A 191 -4.34 10.30 24.11
N VAL A 192 -4.69 10.75 22.90
CA VAL A 192 -4.73 12.18 22.59
C VAL A 192 -6.01 12.53 21.85
N LEU A 193 -6.99 12.93 22.68
CA LEU A 193 -8.19 13.70 22.38
C LEU A 193 -9.25 13.04 21.47
N PRO A 194 -10.54 13.10 21.85
CA PRO A 194 -11.62 12.70 20.96
C PRO A 194 -11.68 13.70 19.81
N LEU A 195 -11.34 13.24 18.59
CA LEU A 195 -11.61 13.98 17.37
C LEU A 195 -13.12 14.02 17.16
N THR A 196 -13.70 15.20 17.39
CA THR A 196 -15.02 15.56 16.90
C THR A 196 -15.07 15.31 15.39
N SER A 197 -15.88 14.32 15.00
CA SER A 197 -16.12 13.96 13.61
C SER A 197 -16.52 15.20 12.80
N THR A 198 -15.67 15.64 11.88
CA THR A 198 -16.09 16.58 10.83
C THR A 198 -16.60 15.77 9.65
N ILE A 199 -17.90 15.54 9.72
CA ILE A 199 -18.79 14.87 8.76
C ILE A 199 -18.66 15.46 7.34
N PRO A 200 -18.69 14.66 6.26
CA PRO A 200 -19.14 15.13 4.95
C PRO A 200 -20.68 15.14 4.89
N TYR A 201 -21.23 16.34 4.70
CA TYR A 201 -22.61 16.79 4.91
C TYR A 201 -23.72 16.17 4.02
N TYR A 202 -23.47 15.16 3.17
CA TYR A 202 -24.45 14.79 2.12
C TYR A 202 -24.91 13.33 2.04
N CYS A 203 -24.58 12.44 2.99
CA CYS A 203 -25.03 11.02 2.94
C CYS A 203 -25.89 10.56 4.14
N HIS A 204 -26.16 11.42 5.12
CA HIS A 204 -26.57 10.98 6.46
C HIS A 204 -28.06 11.11 6.73
N CYS A 205 -28.79 9.98 6.84
CA CYS A 205 -29.72 9.77 7.96
C CYS A 205 -30.35 8.37 7.91
N GLY A 206 -30.70 7.86 6.72
CA GLY A 206 -31.34 6.55 6.61
C GLY A 206 -30.38 5.35 6.68
N ILE A 207 -29.30 5.41 5.90
CA ILE A 207 -28.38 4.27 5.71
C ILE A 207 -27.52 4.03 6.94
N ASN A 208 -27.08 5.10 7.63
CA ASN A 208 -26.20 4.95 8.79
C ASN A 208 -26.85 4.23 9.95
N ALA A 209 -28.10 4.58 10.30
CA ALA A 209 -28.82 3.89 11.37
C ALA A 209 -28.93 2.38 11.09
N MET A 210 -29.18 1.99 9.83
CA MET A 210 -29.22 0.58 9.42
C MET A 210 -27.84 -0.10 9.53
N LEU A 211 -26.77 0.59 9.10
CA LEU A 211 -25.41 0.04 9.14
C LEU A 211 -24.85 -0.04 10.57
N GLU A 212 -25.19 0.90 11.45
CA GLU A 212 -24.85 0.84 12.87
C GLU A 212 -25.59 -0.29 13.58
N GLU A 213 -26.87 -0.49 13.25
CA GLU A 213 -27.64 -1.61 13.78
C GLU A 213 -27.09 -2.94 13.30
N LEU A 214 -26.70 -3.04 12.04
CA LEU A 214 -25.97 -4.20 11.53
C LEU A 214 -24.68 -4.44 12.32
N ASP A 215 -23.85 -3.40 12.51
CA ASP A 215 -22.60 -3.52 13.26
C ASP A 215 -22.83 -4.01 14.70
N ARG A 216 -23.89 -3.53 15.37
CA ARG A 216 -24.30 -4.01 16.72
C ARG A 216 -24.70 -5.48 16.71
N GLU A 217 -25.52 -5.90 15.76
CA GLU A 217 -25.90 -7.31 15.63
C GLU A 217 -24.67 -8.19 15.37
N CYS A 218 -23.76 -7.77 14.50
CA CYS A 218 -22.53 -8.54 14.25
C CYS A 218 -21.67 -8.70 15.50
N LEU A 219 -21.57 -7.67 16.34
CA LEU A 219 -20.89 -7.77 17.64
C LEU A 219 -21.61 -8.75 18.59
N ASN A 220 -22.94 -8.70 18.66
CA ASN A 220 -23.73 -9.63 19.46
C ASN A 220 -23.55 -11.09 18.99
N LEU A 221 -23.50 -11.32 17.67
CA LEU A 221 -23.22 -12.62 17.09
C LEU A 221 -21.83 -13.13 17.50
N GLN A 222 -20.81 -12.30 17.34
CA GLN A 222 -19.44 -12.64 17.72
C GLN A 222 -19.33 -12.99 19.20
N GLN A 223 -19.99 -12.23 20.09
CA GLN A 223 -20.03 -12.53 21.52
C GLN A 223 -20.73 -13.87 21.81
N LYS A 224 -21.85 -14.16 21.14
CA LYS A 224 -22.54 -15.46 21.28
C LYS A 224 -21.66 -16.63 20.83
N HIS A 225 -20.97 -16.50 19.70
CA HIS A 225 -20.03 -17.52 19.21
C HIS A 225 -18.83 -17.72 20.15
N ALA A 226 -18.30 -16.63 20.73
CA ALA A 226 -17.21 -16.69 21.70
C ALA A 226 -17.64 -17.41 22.99
N LEU A 227 -18.83 -17.10 23.51
CA LEU A 227 -19.39 -17.78 24.68
C LEU A 227 -19.69 -19.27 24.43
N ALA A 228 -20.09 -19.64 23.20
CA ALA A 228 -20.33 -21.02 22.83
C ALA A 228 -19.05 -21.86 22.68
N LYS A 229 -17.91 -21.24 22.31
CA LYS A 229 -16.60 -21.90 22.20
C LYS A 229 -15.82 -22.01 23.51
N GLY A 230 -16.21 -21.25 24.54
CA GLY A 230 -15.58 -21.26 25.86
C GLY A 230 -16.17 -22.28 26.85
N LYS A 231 -17.06 -23.16 26.39
CA LYS A 231 -17.55 -24.35 27.10
C LYS A 231 -17.00 -25.59 26.45
#